data_AF-A0A1G3VYN7-F1
#
_entry.id   AF-A0A1G3VYN7-F1
#
_cell.length_a   1.000
_cell.length_b   1.000
_cell.length_c   1.000
_cell.angle_alpha   90.00
_cell.angle_beta   90.00
_cell.angle_gamma   90.00
#
_symmetry.space_group_name_H-M   'P 1'
#
loop_
_entity.id
_entity.type
_entity.pdbx_description
1 polymer ?
#
loop_
_entity_poly.entity_id
_entity_poly.type
_entity_poly.pdbx_seq_one_letter_code
_entity_poly.pdbx_strand_id
1 'polypeptide(L)'
;MNGPTAVINSAGKIDQVPLFGTLLNMKFHPSAMKTDEDLKKVYTLIKTYFDYGGKHAQFNVVDSKTLKEAQKQPERHRNLMVRVAGYSAYFTELGPNVQDEIIMRTEFTSGG
;
A
#
# COMPACT_ATOMS: atom_id res chain seq x y z
N MET A 1 -11.48 15.99 4.00
CA MET A 1 -11.75 14.66 3.42
C MET A 1 -10.55 13.79 3.73
N ASN A 2 -10.74 12.69 4.47
CA ASN A 2 -9.71 11.73 4.83
C ASN A 2 -10.06 10.40 4.15
N GLY A 3 -9.10 9.73 3.49
CA GLY A 3 -9.35 8.50 2.74
C GLY A 3 -8.44 8.33 1.52
N PRO A 4 -8.48 7.17 0.84
CA PRO A 4 -7.61 6.87 -0.29
C PRO A 4 -7.82 7.87 -1.44
N THR A 5 -9.05 8.31 -1.70
CA THR A 5 -9.35 9.34 -2.69
C THR A 5 -8.70 10.69 -2.35
N ALA A 6 -8.63 11.06 -1.07
CA ALA A 6 -7.96 12.30 -0.65
C ALA A 6 -6.44 12.23 -0.85
N VAL A 7 -5.85 11.05 -0.65
CA VAL A 7 -4.43 10.80 -0.97
C VAL A 7 -4.20 10.96 -2.47
N ILE A 8 -5.02 10.32 -3.32
CA ILE A 8 -4.90 10.46 -4.78
C ILE A 8 -5.07 11.91 -5.24
N ASN A 9 -6.08 12.61 -4.73
CA ASN A 9 -6.32 14.02 -5.05
C ASN A 9 -5.16 14.92 -4.62
N SER A 10 -4.46 14.59 -3.54
CA SER A 10 -3.30 15.36 -3.08
C SER A 10 -2.05 15.04 -3.91
N ALA A 11 -1.80 13.76 -4.18
CA ALA A 11 -0.67 13.30 -4.98
C ALA A 11 -0.77 13.77 -6.45
N GLY A 12 -1.98 13.85 -7.00
CA GLY A 12 -2.24 14.33 -8.36
C GLY A 12 -2.03 15.83 -8.55
N LYS A 13 -1.88 16.63 -7.48
CA LYS A 13 -1.54 18.06 -7.59
C LYS A 13 -0.06 18.29 -7.91
N ILE A 14 0.77 17.27 -7.77
CA ILE A 14 2.20 17.35 -8.05
C ILE A 14 2.38 17.04 -9.53
N ASP A 15 2.97 17.98 -10.27
CA ASP A 15 3.46 17.66 -11.61
C ASP A 15 4.65 16.70 -11.48
N GLN A 16 4.41 15.43 -11.80
CA GLN A 16 5.43 14.40 -11.72
C GLN A 16 6.26 14.31 -12.98
N VAL A 17 5.87 14.93 -14.11
CA VAL A 17 6.57 14.87 -15.40
C VAL A 17 8.07 15.19 -15.28
N PRO A 18 8.51 16.26 -14.59
CA PRO A 18 9.94 16.58 -14.47
C PRO A 18 10.71 15.65 -13.50
N LEU A 19 10.02 14.83 -12.71
CA LEU A 19 10.64 14.02 -11.66
C LEU A 19 11.12 12.66 -12.19
N PHE A 20 12.37 12.31 -11.93
CA PHE A 20 12.96 11.06 -12.42
C PHE A 20 12.48 9.81 -11.67
N GLY A 21 12.20 9.92 -10.38
CA GLY A 21 11.73 8.81 -9.56
C GLY A 21 10.65 9.27 -8.60
N THR A 22 9.41 8.89 -8.86
CA THR A 22 8.30 9.05 -7.91
C THR A 22 7.79 7.67 -7.54
N LEU A 23 7.26 7.54 -6.33
CA LEU A 23 6.73 6.28 -5.86
C LEU A 23 5.66 6.53 -4.82
N LEU A 24 4.42 6.17 -5.14
CA LEU A 24 3.31 6.20 -4.21
C LEU A 24 3.15 4.83 -3.55
N ASN A 25 3.37 4.77 -2.23
CA ASN A 25 3.09 3.58 -1.42
C ASN A 25 1.67 3.64 -0.86
N MET A 26 0.87 2.60 -1.08
CA MET A 26 -0.42 2.44 -0.41
C MET A 26 -0.54 1.03 0.20
N LYS A 27 -1.23 0.93 1.33
CA LYS A 27 -1.54 -0.35 1.98
C LYS A 27 -3.05 -0.51 2.09
N PHE A 28 -3.56 -1.62 1.57
CA PHE A 28 -4.96 -2.00 1.65
C PHE A 28 -5.13 -3.18 2.61
N HIS A 29 -6.17 -3.13 3.41
CA HIS A 29 -6.63 -4.32 4.11
C HIS A 29 -7.18 -5.33 3.08
N PRO A 30 -7.01 -6.65 3.25
CA PRO A 30 -7.54 -7.65 2.33
C PRO A 30 -9.05 -7.57 2.08
N SER A 31 -9.81 -6.98 3.02
CA SER A 31 -11.24 -6.73 2.84
C SER A 31 -11.57 -5.73 1.73
N ALA A 32 -10.63 -4.89 1.31
CA ALA A 32 -10.80 -3.94 0.20
C ALA A 32 -10.73 -4.60 -1.18
N MET A 33 -10.58 -5.93 -1.26
CA MET A 33 -10.48 -6.69 -2.51
C MET A 33 -11.33 -7.97 -2.50
N LYS A 34 -12.35 -8.05 -1.63
CA LYS A 34 -13.14 -9.28 -1.45
C LYS A 34 -14.14 -9.54 -2.55
N THR A 35 -14.74 -8.48 -3.10
CA THR A 35 -15.80 -8.58 -4.12
C THR A 35 -15.38 -7.86 -5.40
N ASP A 36 -16.05 -8.18 -6.51
CA ASP A 36 -15.84 -7.46 -7.77
C ASP A 36 -16.11 -5.95 -7.64
N GLU A 37 -17.05 -5.57 -6.77
CA GLU A 37 -17.32 -4.17 -6.47
C GLU A 37 -16.15 -3.50 -5.74
N ASP A 38 -15.57 -4.18 -4.73
CA ASP A 38 -14.40 -3.68 -4.01
C ASP A 38 -13.19 -3.54 -4.95
N LEU A 39 -12.97 -4.55 -5.80
CA LEU A 39 -11.93 -4.51 -6.83
C LEU A 39 -12.15 -3.35 -7.81
N LYS A 40 -13.40 -3.10 -8.22
CA LYS A 40 -13.75 -1.96 -9.09
C LYS A 40 -13.47 -0.61 -8.42
N LYS A 41 -13.69 -0.48 -7.11
CA LYS A 41 -13.34 0.72 -6.34
C LYS A 41 -11.84 0.95 -6.34
N VAL A 42 -11.04 -0.08 -6.05
CA VAL A 42 -9.57 0.01 -6.08
C VAL A 42 -9.06 0.32 -7.49
N TYR A 43 -9.59 -0.35 -8.52
CA TYR A 43 -9.26 -0.07 -9.91
C TYR A 43 -9.54 1.40 -10.27
N THR A 44 -10.70 1.92 -9.90
CA THR A 44 -11.08 3.31 -10.19
C THR A 44 -10.12 4.29 -9.51
N LEU A 45 -9.77 4.03 -8.25
CA LEU A 45 -8.80 4.84 -7.50
C LEU A 45 -7.43 4.90 -8.21
N ILE A 46 -6.93 3.72 -8.62
CA ILE A 46 -5.65 3.60 -9.32
C ILE A 46 -5.71 4.33 -10.65
N LYS A 47 -6.77 4.10 -11.43
CA LYS A 47 -6.97 4.77 -12.72
C LYS A 47 -6.96 6.30 -12.56
N THR A 48 -7.70 6.84 -11.59
CA THR A 48 -7.75 8.28 -11.33
C THR A 48 -6.37 8.87 -11.02
N TYR A 49 -5.52 8.15 -10.28
CA TYR A 49 -4.15 8.61 -10.00
C TYR A 49 -3.32 8.77 -11.27
N PHE A 50 -3.40 7.81 -12.18
CA PHE A 50 -2.70 7.86 -13.46
C PHE A 50 -3.30 8.90 -14.42
N ASP A 51 -4.63 9.09 -14.39
CA ASP A 51 -5.29 10.17 -15.14
C ASP A 51 -4.81 11.57 -14.68
N TYR A 52 -4.36 11.71 -13.42
CA TYR A 52 -3.73 12.92 -12.89
C TYR A 52 -2.23 13.05 -13.19
N GLY A 53 -1.68 12.19 -14.04
CA GLY A 53 -0.25 12.22 -14.38
C GLY A 53 0.66 11.58 -13.33
N GLY A 54 0.10 10.79 -12.41
CA GLY A 54 0.89 9.94 -11.53
C GLY A 54 1.78 8.98 -12.32
N LYS A 55 3.04 8.78 -11.90
CA LYS A 55 3.98 7.92 -12.65
C LYS A 55 4.07 6.49 -12.13
N HIS A 56 4.02 6.31 -10.81
CA HIS A 56 4.21 5.00 -10.21
C HIS A 56 3.48 4.88 -8.88
N ALA A 57 2.73 3.78 -8.72
CA ALA A 57 2.08 3.40 -7.48
C ALA A 57 2.36 1.92 -7.19
N GLN A 58 2.54 1.60 -5.91
CA GLN A 58 2.73 0.23 -5.44
C GLN A 58 1.92 -0.03 -4.17
N PHE A 59 1.54 -1.29 -4.02
CA PHE A 59 0.51 -1.69 -3.07
C PHE A 59 0.99 -2.85 -2.20
N ASN A 60 0.69 -2.77 -0.91
CA ASN A 60 0.57 -3.94 -0.05
C ASN A 60 -0.90 -4.28 0.13
N VAL A 61 -1.25 -5.55 0.11
CA VAL A 61 -2.58 -6.06 0.45
C VAL A 61 -2.40 -7.01 1.63
N VAL A 62 -2.35 -6.43 2.83
CA VAL A 62 -2.03 -7.14 4.07
C VAL A 62 -2.58 -6.33 5.23
N ASP A 63 -3.12 -7.01 6.22
CA ASP A 63 -3.59 -6.36 7.44
C ASP A 63 -2.47 -6.22 8.47
N SER A 64 -2.57 -5.18 9.29
CA SER A 64 -1.58 -4.86 10.31
C SER A 64 -1.50 -5.89 11.43
N LYS A 65 -2.55 -6.71 11.63
CA LYS A 65 -2.53 -7.80 12.62
C LYS A 65 -1.61 -8.93 12.14
N THR A 66 -1.69 -9.32 10.87
CA THR A 66 -0.81 -10.31 10.23
C THR A 66 0.65 -9.88 10.31
N LEU A 67 0.96 -8.61 10.03
CA LEU A 67 2.33 -8.09 10.14
C LEU A 67 2.84 -8.13 11.58
N LYS A 68 2.03 -7.71 12.57
CA LYS A 68 2.39 -7.79 14.00
C LYS A 68 2.54 -9.22 14.50
N GLU A 69 1.74 -10.16 13.99
CA GLU A 69 1.89 -11.58 14.28
C GLU A 69 3.20 -12.11 13.71
N ALA A 70 3.55 -11.72 12.48
CA ALA A 70 4.82 -12.08 11.86
C ALA A 70 6.06 -11.53 12.59
N GLN A 71 5.95 -10.38 13.29
CA GLN A 71 7.02 -9.91 14.18
C GLN A 71 7.19 -10.80 15.41
N LYS A 72 6.09 -11.33 15.95
CA LYS A 72 6.09 -12.16 17.17
C LYS A 72 6.45 -13.62 16.90
N GLN A 73 6.05 -14.14 15.74
CA GLN A 73 6.17 -15.56 15.35
C GLN A 73 6.70 -15.67 13.90
N PRO A 74 7.91 -15.16 13.61
CA PRO A 74 8.45 -15.11 12.24
C PRO A 74 8.53 -16.49 11.56
N GLU A 75 8.70 -17.56 12.33
CA GLU A 75 8.73 -18.94 11.84
C GLU A 75 7.44 -19.39 11.15
N ARG A 76 6.28 -18.82 11.54
CA ARG A 76 4.98 -19.12 10.92
C ARG A 76 4.72 -18.27 9.67
N HIS A 77 5.53 -17.24 9.44
CA HIS A 77 5.36 -16.25 8.38
C HIS A 77 6.59 -16.12 7.47
N ARG A 78 7.41 -17.19 7.34
CA ARG A 78 8.65 -17.17 6.54
C ARG A 78 8.46 -16.74 5.09
N ASN A 79 7.29 -17.03 4.51
CA ASN A 79 6.97 -16.71 3.12
C ASN A 79 6.18 -15.40 2.97
N LEU A 80 5.97 -14.64 4.05
CA LEU A 80 5.23 -13.39 4.00
C LEU A 80 6.05 -12.33 3.27
N MET A 81 5.68 -12.02 2.03
CA MET A 81 6.31 -10.96 1.25
C MET A 81 5.58 -9.63 1.42
N VAL A 82 6.35 -8.54 1.49
CA VAL A 82 5.83 -7.17 1.54
C VAL A 82 6.54 -6.28 0.53
N ARG A 83 5.87 -5.22 0.08
CA ARG A 83 6.50 -4.11 -0.64
C ARG A 83 7.03 -3.05 0.31
N VAL A 84 8.30 -2.69 0.14
CA VAL A 84 8.96 -1.64 0.91
C VAL A 84 8.87 -0.31 0.15
N ALA A 85 9.84 -0.02 -0.72
CA ALA A 85 9.86 1.12 -1.64
C ALA A 85 10.66 0.69 -2.88
N GLY A 86 9.97 0.28 -3.95
CA GLY A 86 10.61 -0.17 -5.19
C GLY A 86 11.09 -1.63 -5.22
N TYR A 87 10.94 -2.38 -4.12
CA TYR A 87 11.29 -3.80 -4.05
C TYR A 87 10.40 -4.60 -3.08
N SER A 88 10.47 -5.94 -3.19
CA SER A 88 9.79 -6.90 -2.32
C SER A 88 10.85 -7.59 -1.49
N ALA A 89 10.49 -7.89 -0.26
CA ALA A 89 11.31 -8.69 0.63
C ALA A 89 10.42 -9.58 1.48
N TYR A 90 11.01 -10.64 2.02
CA TYR A 90 10.39 -11.39 3.10
C TYR A 90 10.33 -10.50 4.33
N PHE A 91 9.14 -10.31 4.88
CA PHE A 91 8.91 -9.42 6.02
C PHE A 91 9.78 -9.80 7.22
N THR A 92 9.96 -11.11 7.44
CA THR A 92 10.74 -11.70 8.52
C THR A 92 12.26 -11.51 8.36
N GLU A 93 12.73 -11.15 7.16
CA GLU A 93 14.14 -10.82 6.90
C GLU A 93 14.43 -9.31 7.03
N LEU A 94 13.39 -8.48 7.19
CA LEU A 94 13.53 -7.04 7.39
C LEU A 94 13.92 -6.72 8.85
N GLY A 95 14.71 -5.66 9.03
CA GLY A 95 14.98 -5.12 10.36
C GLY A 95 13.72 -4.55 11.03
N PRO A 96 13.65 -4.54 12.37
CA PRO A 96 12.45 -4.16 13.13
C PRO A 96 11.93 -2.75 12.79
N ASN A 97 12.83 -1.78 12.59
CA ASN A 97 12.46 -0.42 12.21
C ASN A 97 11.73 -0.36 10.86
N VAL A 98 12.12 -1.19 9.90
CA VAL A 98 11.48 -1.25 8.57
C VAL A 98 10.14 -1.96 8.67
N GLN A 99 10.06 -3.03 9.47
CA GLN A 99 8.79 -3.71 9.75
C GLN A 99 7.77 -2.75 10.37
N ASP A 100 8.18 -1.98 11.38
CA ASP A 100 7.33 -1.01 12.06
C ASP A 100 6.87 0.10 11.11
N GLU A 101 7.75 0.59 10.22
CA GLU A 101 7.38 1.57 9.19
C GLU A 101 6.25 1.05 8.29
N ILE A 102 6.36 -0.18 7.80
CA ILE A 102 5.33 -0.81 6.95
C ILE A 102 4.02 -1.03 7.73
N ILE A 103 4.11 -1.40 9.00
CA ILE A 103 2.94 -1.54 9.88
C ILE A 103 2.26 -0.19 10.10
N MET A 104 3.02 0.88 10.32
CA MET A 104 2.49 2.22 10.59
C MET A 104 1.85 2.89 9.37
N ARG A 105 2.17 2.47 8.14
CA ARG A 105 1.51 2.98 6.94
C ARG A 105 -0.01 2.86 7.05
N THR A 106 -0.71 3.92 6.66
CA THR A 106 -2.17 3.97 6.64
C THR A 106 -2.75 2.78 5.90
N GLU A 107 -3.69 2.09 6.57
CA GLU A 107 -4.38 0.92 6.04
C GLU A 107 -5.79 1.33 5.59
N PHE A 108 -6.11 1.13 4.31
CA PHE A 108 -7.42 1.47 3.74
C PHE A 108 -8.35 0.25 3.73
N THR A 109 -9.60 0.45 4.15
CA THR A 109 -10.67 -0.56 4.14
C THR A 109 -11.75 -0.16 3.12
N SER A 110 -12.67 -1.08 2.77
CA SER A 110 -13.69 -0.87 1.74
C SER A 110 -14.72 0.23 2.03
N GLY A 111 -14.72 0.82 3.23
CA GLY A 111 -15.68 1.85 3.67
C GLY A 111 -15.10 3.25 3.91
N GLY A 112 -13.83 3.49 3.57
CA GLY A 112 -13.14 4.77 3.83
C GLY A 112 -12.41 5.34 2.64
#